data_AF-A0A353XRW1-F1
#
_entry.id   AF-A0A353XRW1-F1
#
_cell.length_a   1.000
_cell.length_b   1.000
_cell.length_c   1.000
_cell.angle_alpha   90.00
_cell.angle_beta   90.00
_cell.angle_gamma   90.00
#
_symmetry.space_group_name_H-M   'P 1'
#
loop_
_entity.id
_entity.type
_entity.pdbx_description
1 polymer ?
#
loop_
_entity_poly.entity_id
_entity_poly.type
_entity_poly.pdbx_seq_one_letter_code
_entity_poly.pdbx_strand_id
1 'polypeptide(L)'
;GSVAGVKSASFKVTGDYAFGWLRTETGVHRLVRKSPFDSNNGRHTSFAAVFVSPEIDDDIDIDINPADLRIDTYRSSGAGG
;
A
#
# COMPACT_ATOMS: atom_id res chain seq x y z
N GLY A 1 1.82 -13.92 -11.89
CA GLY A 1 2.86 -12.90 -12.02
C GLY A 1 3.90 -13.25 -13.06
N SER A 2 4.49 -14.45 -13.01
CA SER A 2 5.53 -14.89 -13.97
C SER A 2 5.08 -15.97 -14.97
N VAL A 3 4.05 -16.78 -14.68
CA VAL A 3 3.50 -17.79 -15.62
C VAL A 3 1.99 -17.62 -15.82
N ALA A 4 1.23 -17.31 -14.76
CA ALA A 4 -0.18 -16.94 -14.85
C ALA A 4 -0.61 -16.03 -13.69
N GLY A 5 -1.73 -15.32 -13.86
CA GLY A 5 -2.35 -14.45 -12.84
C GLY A 5 -1.61 -13.15 -12.54
N VAL A 6 -2.19 -12.33 -11.66
CA VAL A 6 -1.66 -11.01 -11.26
C VAL A 6 -0.81 -11.14 -9.98
N LYS A 7 0.33 -10.43 -9.91
CA LYS A 7 1.17 -10.41 -8.70
C LYS A 7 0.60 -9.50 -7.62
N SER A 8 0.14 -8.32 -8.04
CA SER A 8 -0.51 -7.31 -7.21
C SER A 8 -1.36 -6.41 -8.11
N ALA A 9 -2.47 -5.90 -7.60
CA ALA A 9 -3.31 -4.92 -8.28
C ALA A 9 -3.68 -3.82 -7.29
N SER A 10 -3.61 -2.57 -7.75
CA SER A 10 -4.08 -1.41 -7.01
C SER A 10 -5.09 -0.69 -7.90
N PHE A 11 -6.23 -0.32 -7.35
CA PHE A 11 -7.27 0.40 -8.07
C PHE A 11 -7.93 1.43 -7.17
N LYS A 12 -8.39 2.52 -7.76
CA LYS A 12 -9.15 3.57 -7.09
C LYS A 12 -10.64 3.33 -7.30
N VAL A 13 -11.41 3.40 -6.23
CA VAL A 13 -12.88 3.31 -6.28
C VAL A 13 -13.46 4.68 -5.95
N THR A 14 -14.20 5.25 -6.88
CA THR A 14 -14.86 6.56 -6.72
C THR A 14 -16.37 6.36 -6.63
N GLY A 15 -16.98 6.91 -5.58
CA GLY A 15 -18.43 6.87 -5.39
C GLY A 15 -18.81 7.14 -3.95
N ASP A 16 -20.10 7.41 -3.73
CA ASP A 16 -20.62 7.69 -2.40
C ASP A 16 -20.42 6.48 -1.48
N TYR A 17 -19.88 6.73 -0.29
CA TYR A 17 -19.59 5.71 0.72
C TYR A 17 -18.73 4.53 0.23
N ALA A 18 -17.88 4.72 -0.79
CA ALA A 18 -17.05 3.65 -1.37
C ALA A 18 -16.23 2.90 -0.30
N PHE A 19 -15.59 3.62 0.62
CA PHE A 19 -14.88 3.01 1.74
C PHE A 19 -15.82 2.28 2.70
N GLY A 20 -17.02 2.82 2.97
CA GLY A 20 -18.00 2.22 3.86
C GLY A 20 -18.47 0.83 3.40
N TRP A 21 -18.63 0.65 2.09
CA TRP A 21 -18.97 -0.64 1.49
C TRP A 21 -17.80 -1.62 1.47
N LEU A 22 -16.60 -1.15 1.12
CA LEU A 22 -15.45 -2.02 0.90
C LEU A 22 -14.62 -2.31 2.16
N ARG A 23 -14.84 -1.58 3.28
CA ARG A 23 -14.06 -1.78 4.52
C ARG A 23 -14.09 -3.23 5.02
N THR A 24 -15.19 -3.95 4.80
CA THR A 24 -15.39 -5.33 5.27
C THR A 24 -14.66 -6.36 4.41
N GLU A 25 -14.17 -5.98 3.23
CA GLU A 25 -13.43 -6.87 2.33
C GLU A 25 -11.95 -7.00 2.71
N THR A 26 -11.49 -6.19 3.67
CA THR A 26 -10.11 -6.23 4.17
C THR A 26 -9.83 -7.55 4.87
N GLY A 27 -8.83 -8.30 4.38
CA GLY A 27 -8.45 -9.58 4.96
C GLY A 27 -7.82 -10.55 3.96
N VAL A 28 -7.67 -11.79 4.39
CA VAL A 28 -7.12 -12.87 3.55
C VAL A 28 -8.26 -13.78 3.08
N HIS A 29 -8.43 -13.84 1.77
CA HIS A 29 -9.45 -14.63 1.09
C HIS A 29 -8.86 -15.98 0.69
N ARG A 30 -9.56 -17.07 1.03
CA ARG A 30 -9.12 -18.45 0.79
C ARG A 30 -9.90 -19.07 -0.37
N LEU A 31 -9.19 -19.58 -1.36
CA LEU A 31 -9.76 -20.34 -2.48
C LEU A 31 -9.31 -21.79 -2.43
N VAL A 32 -10.26 -22.72 -2.36
CA VAL A 32 -10.00 -24.16 -2.42
C VAL A 32 -10.62 -24.71 -3.70
N ARG A 33 -9.81 -25.15 -4.66
CA ARG A 33 -10.28 -25.68 -5.94
C ARG A 33 -9.34 -26.74 -6.50
N LYS A 34 -9.80 -27.53 -7.47
CA LYS A 34 -8.90 -28.34 -8.30
C LYS A 34 -8.10 -27.40 -9.20
N SER A 35 -6.77 -27.49 -9.16
CA SER A 35 -5.92 -26.54 -9.88
C SER A 35 -5.83 -26.92 -11.36
N PRO A 36 -6.13 -26.00 -12.31
CA PRO A 36 -5.91 -26.26 -13.73
C PRO A 36 -4.42 -26.28 -14.10
N PHE A 37 -3.53 -25.87 -13.18
CA PHE A 37 -2.08 -25.83 -13.38
C PHE A 37 -1.35 -27.03 -12.78
N ASP A 38 -2.07 -27.93 -12.10
CA ASP A 38 -1.49 -29.17 -11.59
C ASP A 38 -1.78 -30.33 -12.56
N SER A 39 -0.73 -31.05 -12.98
CA SER A 39 -0.85 -32.18 -13.92
C SER A 39 -1.64 -33.35 -13.34
N ASN A 40 -1.66 -33.48 -12.02
CA ASN A 40 -2.38 -34.53 -11.30
C ASN A 40 -3.81 -34.13 -10.87
N ASN A 41 -4.27 -32.93 -11.28
CA ASN A 41 -5.59 -32.38 -10.96
C ASN A 41 -5.89 -32.37 -9.44
N GLY A 42 -4.86 -32.14 -8.64
CA GLY A 42 -4.94 -32.05 -7.19
C GLY A 42 -5.79 -30.87 -6.72
N ARG A 43 -6.39 -31.03 -5.54
CA ARG A 43 -7.09 -29.93 -4.86
C ARG A 43 -6.07 -29.04 -4.17
N HIS A 44 -5.92 -27.82 -4.66
CA HIS A 44 -5.01 -26.83 -4.11
C HIS A 44 -5.78 -25.79 -3.29
N THR A 45 -5.11 -25.25 -2.28
CA THR A 45 -5.59 -24.09 -1.50
C THR A 45 -4.72 -22.90 -1.83
N SER A 46 -5.34 -21.77 -2.17
CA SER A 46 -4.68 -20.50 -2.47
C SER A 46 -5.21 -19.40 -1.56
N PHE A 47 -4.40 -18.37 -1.34
CA PHE A 47 -4.74 -17.22 -0.52
C PHE A 47 -4.49 -15.92 -1.28
N ALA A 48 -5.36 -14.93 -1.11
CA ALA A 48 -5.20 -13.58 -1.64
C ALA A 48 -5.50 -12.58 -0.53
N ALA A 49 -4.59 -11.63 -0.29
CA ALA A 49 -4.82 -10.56 0.67
C ALA A 49 -5.43 -9.35 -0.03
N VAL A 50 -6.45 -8.77 0.58
CA VAL A 50 -7.12 -7.55 0.14
C VAL A 50 -6.96 -6.50 1.25
N PHE A 51 -6.55 -5.30 0.85
CA PHE A 51 -6.41 -4.15 1.74
C PHE A 51 -7.17 -2.97 1.15
N VAL A 52 -7.96 -2.31 1.99
CA VAL A 52 -8.77 -1.15 1.60
C VAL A 52 -8.43 0.02 2.52
N SER A 53 -8.01 1.13 1.94
CA SER A 53 -7.77 2.40 2.64
C SER A 53 -8.75 3.45 2.11
N PRO A 54 -9.29 4.34 2.95
CA PRO A 54 -9.95 5.52 2.44
C PRO A 54 -8.93 6.42 1.74
N GLU A 55 -9.40 7.18 0.77
CA GLU A 55 -8.66 8.35 0.28
C GLU A 55 -8.84 9.47 1.32
N ILE A 56 -7.71 10.02 1.78
CA ILE A 56 -7.65 11.14 2.72
C ILE A 56 -7.05 12.30 1.93
N ASP A 57 -7.59 13.50 2.07
CA ASP A 57 -7.02 14.69 1.45
C ASP A 57 -5.63 14.95 2.06
N ASP A 58 -4.61 15.02 1.22
CA ASP A 58 -3.22 15.28 1.60
C ASP A 58 -2.94 16.79 1.77
N ASP A 59 -3.90 17.57 2.27
CA ASP A 59 -3.70 18.98 2.62
C ASP A 59 -2.94 19.09 3.96
N ILE A 60 -1.67 18.72 3.91
CA ILE A 60 -0.73 18.86 5.01
C ILE A 60 0.04 20.17 4.82
N ASP A 61 -0.53 21.28 5.30
CA ASP A 61 0.13 22.58 5.29
C ASP A 61 1.03 22.69 6.54
N ILE A 62 2.31 22.31 6.39
CA ILE A 62 3.31 22.41 7.46
C ILE A 62 3.92 23.80 7.39
N ASP A 63 3.31 24.74 8.12
CA ASP A 63 3.92 26.05 8.38
C ASP A 63 5.01 25.90 9.44
N ILE A 64 6.28 25.97 9.01
CA ILE A 64 7.43 25.92 9.92
C ILE A 64 7.60 27.32 10.49
N ASN A 65 7.12 27.52 11.72
CA ASN A 65 7.32 28.77 12.43
C ASN A 65 8.82 29.06 12.60
N PRO A 66 9.37 30.14 12.04
CA PRO A 66 10.78 30.47 12.16
C PRO A 66 11.21 30.78 13.61
N ALA A 67 10.28 31.01 14.53
CA ALA A 67 10.58 31.14 15.96
C ALA A 67 10.99 29.82 16.63
N ASP A 68 10.58 28.68 16.07
CA ASP A 68 10.94 27.34 16.57
C ASP A 68 12.22 26.80 15.90
N LEU A 69 12.78 27.54 14.94
CA LEU A 69 14.02 27.21 14.26
C LEU A 69 15.21 27.87 14.96
N ARG A 70 16.10 27.03 15.51
CA ARG A 70 17.44 27.47 15.88
C ARG A 70 18.40 27.17 14.74
N ILE A 71 18.77 28.21 13.99
CA ILE A 71 19.69 28.12 12.86
C ILE A 71 21.09 28.50 13.35
N ASP A 72 21.94 27.50 13.54
CA ASP A 72 23.35 27.71 13.90
C ASP A 72 24.24 27.47 12.67
N THR A 73 25.00 28.48 12.26
CA THR A 73 26.00 28.36 11.19
C THR A 73 27.38 28.10 11.79
N TYR A 74 27.97 26.95 11.45
CA TYR A 74 29.33 26.57 11.83
C TYR A 74 30.28 26.62 10.63
N ARG A 75 31.56 26.93 10.87
CA ARG A 75 32.60 26.83 9.83
C ARG A 75 33.03 25.37 9.68
N SER A 76 33.22 24.93 8.44
CA SER A 76 33.78 23.61 8.15
C SER A 76 35.18 23.49 8.76
N SER A 77 35.38 22.55 9.68
CA SER A 77 36.66 22.32 10.38
C SER A 77 37.60 21.38 9.62
N GLY A 78 37.54 21.40 8.28
CA GLY A 78 38.42 20.63 7.41
C GLY A 78 39.76 21.33 7.18
N ALA A 79 40.80 20.56 6.89
CA ALA A 79 42.08 21.11 6.43
C ALA A 79 41.92 21.58 4.97
N GLY A 80 41.65 22.88 4.80
CA GLY A 80 41.49 23.51 3.49
C GLY A 80 40.57 24.70 3.63
N GLY A 81 41.08 25.88 3.27
CA GLY A 81 40.27 27.10 3.19
C GLY A 81 39.16 27.01 2.16
#